data_AF-A0A971BS76-F1
#
_entry.id   AF-A0A971BS76-F1
#
_cell.length_a   1.000
_cell.length_b   1.000
_cell.length_c   1.000
_cell.angle_alpha   90.00
_cell.angle_beta   90.00
_cell.angle_gamma   90.00
#
_symmetry.space_group_name_H-M   'P 1'
#
loop_
_entity.id
_entity.type
_entity.pdbx_description
1 polymer ?
#
loop_
_entity_poly.entity_id
_entity_poly.type
_entity_poly.pdbx_seq_one_letter_code
_entity_poly.pdbx_strand_id
1 'polypeptide(L)'
;MGARRGHEYLEGLNDDREVWYGAERINVAEHPVFAGSVRGMADYFDYQWEHQDDCLFPSPDTGDLISVAHLRPRNDDDIARRHRAFDRFARYSVGMLGRTPDYVNVVLAGHVSRTDLWEQASDPKYYERISNYQKFVAENDLALTHTIVHANIDKSIGELDGANADLTLQVVDRTDEGIVVRGAKLLATLGPIADECYVYPATPIRPGYE
;
A
#
# COMPACT_ATOMS: atom_id res chain seq x y z
N MET A 1 -18.15 2.28 -3.59
CA MET A 1 -17.42 3.57 -3.59
C MET A 1 -16.35 3.42 -4.66
N GLY A 2 -15.80 4.51 -5.16
CA GLY A 2 -14.83 4.48 -6.27
C GLY A 2 -13.64 5.35 -5.94
N ALA A 3 -13.07 5.96 -6.97
CA ALA A 3 -12.02 6.95 -6.89
C ALA A 3 -12.37 8.06 -5.90
N ARG A 4 -11.48 8.32 -4.94
CA ARG A 4 -11.65 9.39 -3.95
C ARG A 4 -11.26 10.74 -4.54
N ARG A 5 -11.82 11.80 -3.96
CA ARG A 5 -11.36 13.19 -4.09
C ARG A 5 -10.48 13.56 -2.90
N GLY A 6 -9.77 14.68 -3.02
CA GLY A 6 -8.82 15.12 -2.01
C GLY A 6 -9.44 15.26 -0.61
N HIS A 7 -10.67 15.79 -0.53
CA HIS A 7 -11.36 15.95 0.75
C HIS A 7 -11.71 14.60 1.43
N GLU A 8 -12.05 13.56 0.67
CA GLU A 8 -12.33 12.23 1.20
C GLU A 8 -11.05 11.56 1.73
N TYR A 9 -9.91 11.79 1.07
CA TYR A 9 -8.60 11.38 1.59
C TYR A 9 -8.26 12.09 2.90
N LEU A 10 -8.46 13.41 2.97
CA LEU A 10 -8.18 14.19 4.18
C LEU A 10 -9.05 13.74 5.36
N GLU A 11 -10.33 13.44 5.12
CA GLU A 11 -11.23 12.89 6.13
C GLU A 11 -10.73 11.53 6.65
N GLY A 12 -10.21 10.68 5.76
CA GLY A 12 -9.62 9.38 6.13
C GLY A 12 -8.37 9.46 7.02
N LEU A 13 -7.68 10.60 7.07
CA LEU A 13 -6.54 10.80 7.98
C LEU A 13 -6.96 11.09 9.43
N ASN A 14 -8.24 11.38 9.68
CA ASN A 14 -8.78 11.60 11.02
C ASN A 14 -9.24 10.28 11.65
N ASP A 15 -8.26 9.41 11.93
CA ASP A 15 -8.46 8.11 12.57
C ASP A 15 -7.64 7.98 13.87
N ASP A 16 -7.62 6.78 14.44
CA ASP A 16 -6.94 6.50 15.71
C ASP A 16 -5.44 6.18 15.53
N ARG A 17 -4.82 6.50 14.37
CA ARG A 17 -3.40 6.20 14.13
C ARG A 17 -2.51 6.85 15.18
N GLU A 18 -1.47 6.13 15.58
CA GLU A 18 -0.47 6.64 16.51
C GLU A 18 0.82 7.01 15.75
N VAL A 19 1.06 8.32 15.62
CA VAL A 19 2.26 8.85 14.96
C VAL A 19 3.05 9.70 15.93
N TRP A 20 4.35 9.40 16.01
CA TRP A 20 5.31 10.13 16.84
C TRP A 20 6.30 10.89 15.96
N TYR A 21 6.49 12.17 16.23
CA TYR A 21 7.54 13.01 15.64
C TYR A 21 8.53 13.40 16.73
N GLY A 22 9.70 12.74 16.73
CA GLY A 22 10.63 12.85 17.84
C GLY A 22 10.02 12.29 19.13
N ALA A 23 9.87 13.14 20.15
CA ALA A 23 9.29 12.77 21.44
C ALA A 23 7.80 13.14 21.59
N GLU A 24 7.18 13.69 20.54
CA GLU A 24 5.80 14.18 20.57
C GLU A 24 4.87 13.27 19.76
N ARG A 25 3.76 12.85 20.37
CA ARG A 25 2.64 12.24 19.64
C ARG A 25 1.86 13.35 18.95
N ILE A 26 1.63 13.20 17.64
CA ILE A 26 1.05 14.25 16.80
C ILE A 26 -0.19 13.76 16.05
N ASN A 27 -1.07 14.69 15.68
CA ASN A 27 -2.10 14.48 14.66
C ASN A 27 -1.53 14.84 13.28
N VAL A 28 -1.42 13.86 12.38
CA VAL A 28 -0.80 14.07 11.05
C VAL A 28 -1.59 15.02 10.16
N ALA A 29 -2.92 15.07 10.30
CA ALA A 29 -3.78 15.92 9.48
C ALA A 29 -3.59 17.41 9.80
N GLU A 30 -3.15 17.72 11.03
CA GLU A 30 -3.06 19.08 11.55
C GLU A 30 -1.60 19.55 11.73
N HIS A 31 -0.64 18.63 11.82
CA HIS A 31 0.73 18.98 12.18
C HIS A 31 1.50 19.67 11.04
N PRO A 32 2.13 20.84 11.26
CA PRO A 32 2.76 21.64 10.19
C PRO A 32 3.84 20.93 9.37
N VAL A 33 4.58 20.00 9.97
CA VAL A 33 5.62 19.22 9.28
C VAL A 33 5.03 18.34 8.16
N PHE A 34 3.78 17.92 8.29
CA PHE A 34 3.10 17.06 7.32
C PHE A 34 2.23 17.84 6.32
N ALA A 35 1.94 19.11 6.59
CA ALA A 35 0.97 19.91 5.82
C ALA A 35 1.23 19.90 4.30
N GLY A 36 2.50 19.99 3.88
CA GLY A 36 2.85 19.94 2.46
C GLY A 36 2.58 18.58 1.81
N SER A 37 2.94 17.49 2.50
CA SER A 37 2.73 16.12 2.01
C SER A 37 1.26 15.72 2.00
N VAL A 38 0.52 16.07 3.07
CA VAL A 38 -0.92 15.82 3.19
C VAL A 38 -1.68 16.57 2.09
N ARG A 39 -1.37 17.85 1.88
CA ARG A 39 -1.96 18.63 0.80
C ARG A 39 -1.61 18.06 -0.58
N GLY A 40 -0.34 17.72 -0.81
CA GLY A 40 0.08 17.12 -2.08
C GLY A 40 -0.61 15.78 -2.37
N MET A 41 -0.86 14.96 -1.35
CA MET A 41 -1.63 13.72 -1.51
C MET A 41 -3.11 14.00 -1.78
N ALA A 42 -3.73 14.95 -1.09
CA ALA A 42 -5.11 15.34 -1.37
C ALA A 42 -5.27 15.88 -2.81
N ASP A 43 -4.37 16.77 -3.23
CA ASP A 43 -4.34 17.34 -4.58
C ASP A 43 -4.09 16.25 -5.65
N TYR A 44 -3.34 15.18 -5.33
CA TYR A 44 -3.18 14.02 -6.22
C TYR A 44 -4.52 13.32 -6.51
N PHE A 45 -5.37 13.13 -5.49
CA PHE A 45 -6.70 12.53 -5.68
C PHE A 45 -7.59 13.41 -6.55
N ASP A 46 -7.54 14.73 -6.38
CA ASP A 46 -8.29 15.65 -7.25
C ASP A 46 -7.72 15.68 -8.68
N TYR A 47 -6.40 15.60 -8.85
CA TYR A 47 -5.73 15.52 -10.15
C TYR A 47 -6.11 14.24 -10.93
N GLN A 48 -6.30 13.12 -10.24
CA GLN A 48 -6.84 11.89 -10.83
C GLN A 48 -8.22 12.13 -11.46
N TRP A 49 -9.08 12.93 -10.81
CA TRP A 49 -10.39 13.32 -11.35
C TRP A 49 -10.31 14.36 -12.48
N GLU A 50 -9.37 15.32 -12.40
CA GLU A 50 -9.12 16.28 -13.49
C GLU A 50 -8.73 15.57 -14.80
N HIS A 51 -7.99 14.47 -14.70
CA HIS A 51 -7.56 13.64 -15.82
C HIS A 51 -8.23 12.27 -15.88
N GLN A 52 -9.51 12.19 -15.48
CA GLN A 52 -10.24 10.92 -15.36
C GLN A 52 -10.20 10.02 -16.61
N ASP A 53 -10.17 10.60 -17.82
CA ASP A 53 -10.14 9.83 -19.08
C ASP A 53 -8.88 8.97 -19.19
N ASP A 54 -7.76 9.45 -18.64
CA ASP A 54 -6.49 8.72 -18.58
C ASP A 54 -6.36 7.93 -17.27
N CYS A 55 -6.73 8.55 -16.14
CA CYS A 55 -6.40 8.08 -14.80
C CYS A 55 -7.43 7.13 -14.19
N LEU A 56 -8.68 7.13 -14.66
CA LEU A 56 -9.78 6.34 -14.12
C LEU A 56 -10.36 5.37 -15.16
N PHE A 57 -10.92 4.27 -14.68
CA PHE A 57 -11.68 3.34 -15.50
C PHE A 57 -12.82 2.70 -14.71
N PRO A 58 -13.91 2.24 -15.37
CA PRO A 58 -14.99 1.56 -14.68
C PRO A 58 -14.50 0.24 -14.07
N SER A 59 -14.74 0.06 -12.77
CA SER A 59 -14.53 -1.21 -12.09
C SER A 59 -15.34 -2.31 -12.80
N PRO A 60 -14.74 -3.48 -13.08
CA PRO A 60 -15.47 -4.59 -13.70
C PRO A 60 -16.58 -5.15 -12.79
N ASP A 61 -16.49 -4.90 -11.48
CA ASP A 61 -17.39 -5.48 -10.49
C ASP A 61 -18.57 -4.55 -10.16
N THR A 62 -18.32 -3.24 -10.08
CA THR A 62 -19.31 -2.25 -9.62
C THR A 62 -19.70 -1.23 -10.69
N GLY A 63 -18.87 -1.04 -11.72
CA GLY A 63 -19.04 0.05 -12.69
C GLY A 63 -18.60 1.43 -12.19
N ASP A 64 -18.34 1.59 -10.89
CA ASP A 64 -17.76 2.81 -10.31
C ASP A 64 -16.37 3.07 -10.92
N LEU A 65 -16.01 4.34 -11.10
CA LEU A 65 -14.66 4.68 -11.58
C LEU A 65 -13.63 4.38 -10.49
N ILE A 66 -12.57 3.67 -10.84
CA ILE A 66 -11.42 3.36 -9.98
C ILE A 66 -10.10 3.71 -10.69
N SER A 67 -9.01 3.87 -9.92
CA SER A 67 -7.71 4.22 -10.47
C SER A 67 -7.20 3.18 -11.47
N VAL A 68 -6.73 3.62 -12.65
CA VAL A 68 -6.10 2.79 -13.69
C VAL A 68 -4.86 2.04 -13.14
N ALA A 69 -4.29 2.47 -12.02
CA ALA A 69 -3.22 1.72 -11.35
C ALA A 69 -3.64 0.31 -10.92
N HIS A 70 -4.94 0.05 -10.74
CA HIS A 70 -5.50 -1.28 -10.46
C HIS A 70 -5.79 -2.11 -11.73
N LEU A 71 -5.66 -1.54 -12.93
CA LEU A 71 -5.92 -2.24 -14.18
C LEU A 71 -4.93 -3.41 -14.35
N ARG A 72 -5.49 -4.61 -14.54
CA ARG A 72 -4.73 -5.83 -14.88
C ARG A 72 -4.65 -5.95 -16.40
N PRO A 73 -3.50 -5.64 -17.02
CA PRO A 73 -3.41 -5.61 -18.47
C PRO A 73 -3.56 -7.00 -19.08
N ARG A 74 -4.39 -7.10 -20.13
CA ARG A 74 -4.64 -8.32 -20.90
C ARG A 74 -4.20 -8.19 -22.37
N ASN A 75 -3.93 -6.97 -22.82
CA ASN A 75 -3.56 -6.65 -24.20
C ASN A 75 -2.72 -5.34 -24.26
N ASP A 76 -2.28 -4.98 -25.46
CA ASP A 76 -1.45 -3.79 -25.70
C ASP A 76 -2.18 -2.48 -25.38
N ASP A 77 -3.50 -2.42 -25.58
CA ASP A 77 -4.31 -1.23 -25.27
C ASP A 77 -4.36 -0.95 -23.77
N ASP A 78 -4.45 -1.99 -22.93
CA ASP A 78 -4.38 -1.85 -21.48
C ASP A 78 -3.01 -1.33 -21.03
N ILE A 79 -1.93 -1.82 -21.65
CA ILE A 79 -0.56 -1.35 -21.38
C ILE A 79 -0.45 0.13 -21.78
N ALA A 80 -0.94 0.50 -22.96
CA ALA A 80 -0.94 1.88 -23.43
C ALA A 80 -1.78 2.80 -22.52
N ARG A 81 -2.92 2.32 -22.01
CA ARG A 81 -3.74 3.07 -21.05
C ARG A 81 -3.00 3.29 -19.72
N ARG A 82 -2.37 2.26 -19.17
CA ARG A 82 -1.55 2.40 -17.95
C ARG A 82 -0.38 3.34 -18.15
N HIS A 83 0.26 3.32 -19.32
CA HIS A 83 1.33 4.26 -19.65
C HIS A 83 0.86 5.71 -19.57
N ARG A 84 -0.28 6.05 -20.19
CA ARG A 84 -0.84 7.40 -20.11
C ARG A 84 -1.18 7.81 -18.67
N ALA A 85 -1.82 6.92 -17.91
CA ALA A 85 -2.13 7.19 -16.50
C ALA A 85 -0.89 7.45 -15.65
N PHE A 86 0.15 6.61 -15.76
CA PHE A 86 1.37 6.79 -14.98
C PHE A 86 2.19 8.01 -15.41
N ASP A 87 2.17 8.36 -16.70
CA ASP A 87 2.76 9.63 -17.16
C ASP A 87 2.01 10.83 -16.54
N ARG A 88 0.67 10.79 -16.45
CA ARG A 88 -0.12 11.80 -15.74
C ARG A 88 0.28 11.90 -14.27
N PHE A 89 0.28 10.78 -13.55
CA PHE A 89 0.63 10.74 -12.11
C PHE A 89 2.05 11.24 -11.85
N ALA A 90 3.02 10.86 -12.68
CA ALA A 90 4.38 11.36 -12.56
C ALA A 90 4.47 12.86 -12.83
N ARG A 91 3.75 13.38 -13.83
CA ARG A 91 3.73 14.81 -14.18
C ARG A 91 3.12 15.70 -13.11
N TYR A 92 2.14 15.20 -12.35
CA TYR A 92 1.52 15.93 -11.24
C TYR A 92 2.58 16.54 -10.32
N SER A 93 3.59 15.76 -9.96
CA SER A 93 4.67 16.17 -9.06
C SER A 93 5.99 16.47 -9.76
N VAL A 94 6.01 16.47 -11.10
CA VAL A 94 7.25 16.54 -11.89
C VAL A 94 8.26 15.45 -11.45
N GLY A 95 7.76 14.28 -11.07
CA GLY A 95 8.54 13.15 -10.56
C GLY A 95 9.04 13.29 -9.11
N MET A 96 8.68 14.35 -8.39
CA MET A 96 9.15 14.57 -7.01
C MET A 96 8.45 13.68 -5.99
N LEU A 97 7.20 13.30 -6.23
CA LEU A 97 6.48 12.34 -5.39
C LEU A 97 6.65 10.94 -5.98
N GLY A 98 7.72 10.25 -5.58
CA GLY A 98 8.03 8.90 -6.07
C GLY A 98 7.20 7.77 -5.43
N ARG A 99 6.24 8.08 -4.58
CA ARG A 99 5.43 7.11 -3.80
C ARG A 99 3.94 7.47 -3.76
N THR A 100 3.43 8.11 -4.81
CA THR A 100 1.98 8.35 -4.98
C THR A 100 1.19 7.04 -5.05
N PRO A 101 -0.10 6.99 -4.65
CA PRO A 101 -0.88 5.76 -4.45
C PRO A 101 -0.77 4.70 -5.56
N ASP A 102 -0.60 5.11 -6.82
CA ASP A 102 -0.42 4.21 -7.96
C ASP A 102 0.71 3.18 -7.77
N TYR A 103 1.74 3.50 -6.99
CA TYR A 103 2.90 2.62 -6.81
C TYR A 103 2.56 1.29 -6.13
N VAL A 104 1.75 1.28 -5.06
CA VAL A 104 1.34 0.02 -4.40
C VAL A 104 0.13 -0.58 -5.10
N ASN A 105 -0.73 0.25 -5.68
CA ASN A 105 -1.88 -0.23 -6.44
C ASN A 105 -1.44 -1.18 -7.56
N VAL A 106 -0.34 -0.85 -8.25
CA VAL A 106 0.30 -1.73 -9.24
C VAL A 106 0.83 -3.02 -8.64
N VAL A 107 1.43 -2.97 -7.45
CA VAL A 107 1.94 -4.17 -6.75
C VAL A 107 0.78 -5.12 -6.43
N LEU A 108 -0.31 -4.61 -5.87
CA LEU A 108 -1.50 -5.41 -5.60
C LEU A 108 -2.12 -5.98 -6.87
N ALA A 109 -2.31 -5.15 -7.90
CA ALA A 109 -2.80 -5.60 -9.20
C ALA A 109 -1.92 -6.71 -9.78
N GLY A 110 -0.60 -6.61 -9.63
CA GLY A 110 0.36 -7.63 -10.00
C GLY A 110 0.18 -8.94 -9.23
N HIS A 111 0.09 -8.88 -7.90
CA HIS A 111 -0.11 -10.07 -7.05
C HIS A 111 -1.36 -10.86 -7.42
N VAL A 112 -2.46 -10.19 -7.76
CA VAL A 112 -3.73 -10.85 -8.12
C VAL A 112 -3.84 -11.22 -9.60
N SER A 113 -2.83 -10.90 -10.42
CA SER A 113 -2.84 -11.17 -11.88
C SER A 113 -2.38 -12.57 -12.26
N ARG A 114 -1.73 -13.31 -11.34
CA ARG A 114 -1.16 -14.65 -11.57
C ARG A 114 -1.69 -15.68 -10.58
N THR A 115 -2.98 -16.00 -10.70
CA THR A 115 -3.68 -17.01 -9.88
C THR A 115 -2.93 -18.34 -9.84
N ASP A 116 -2.34 -18.73 -10.97
CA ASP A 116 -1.58 -19.97 -11.14
C ASP A 116 -0.37 -20.09 -10.19
N LEU A 117 0.25 -18.97 -9.80
CA LEU A 117 1.34 -18.97 -8.83
C LEU A 117 0.83 -19.27 -7.41
N TRP A 118 -0.35 -18.77 -7.07
CA TRP A 118 -0.94 -18.97 -5.75
C TRP A 118 -1.48 -20.39 -5.57
N GLU A 119 -2.12 -20.93 -6.61
CA GLU A 119 -2.63 -22.32 -6.64
C GLU A 119 -1.50 -23.35 -6.46
N GLN A 120 -0.30 -23.07 -6.98
CA GLN A 120 0.86 -23.95 -6.85
C GLN A 120 1.55 -23.82 -5.49
N ALA A 121 1.54 -22.61 -4.90
CA ALA A 121 2.37 -22.30 -3.74
C ALA A 121 1.64 -22.44 -2.40
N SER A 122 0.31 -22.41 -2.37
CA SER A 122 -0.43 -22.21 -1.12
C SER A 122 -1.88 -22.69 -1.16
N ASP A 123 -2.52 -22.71 0.02
CA ASP A 123 -3.95 -22.93 0.17
C ASP A 123 -4.75 -21.87 -0.63
N PRO A 124 -5.73 -22.28 -1.46
CA PRO A 124 -6.53 -21.36 -2.30
C PRO A 124 -7.13 -20.16 -1.54
N LYS A 125 -7.40 -20.30 -0.24
CA LYS A 125 -7.92 -19.21 0.60
C LYS A 125 -7.03 -17.96 0.60
N TYR A 126 -5.72 -18.10 0.41
CA TYR A 126 -4.81 -16.94 0.41
C TYR A 126 -4.96 -16.10 -0.84
N TYR A 127 -5.18 -16.74 -2.00
CA TYR A 127 -5.49 -16.02 -3.24
C TYR A 127 -6.82 -15.27 -3.13
N GLU A 128 -7.84 -15.92 -2.55
CA GLU A 128 -9.13 -15.28 -2.31
C GLU A 128 -8.98 -14.04 -1.40
N ARG A 129 -8.25 -14.17 -0.29
CA ARG A 129 -7.99 -13.05 0.65
C ARG A 129 -7.30 -11.87 -0.01
N ILE A 130 -6.21 -12.09 -0.75
CA ILE A 130 -5.49 -10.99 -1.42
C ILE A 130 -6.32 -10.38 -2.57
N SER A 131 -7.15 -11.18 -3.26
CA SER A 131 -8.06 -10.68 -4.28
C SER A 131 -9.14 -9.79 -3.68
N ASN A 132 -9.75 -10.21 -2.57
CA ASN A 132 -10.73 -9.43 -1.83
C ASN A 132 -10.11 -8.14 -1.26
N TYR A 133 -8.88 -8.21 -0.74
CA TYR A 133 -8.17 -7.03 -0.27
C TYR A 133 -7.84 -6.05 -1.42
N GLN A 134 -7.36 -6.54 -2.56
CA GLN A 134 -7.11 -5.69 -3.73
C GLN A 134 -8.37 -4.99 -4.22
N LYS A 135 -9.50 -5.71 -4.22
CA LYS A 135 -10.82 -5.14 -4.53
C LYS A 135 -11.21 -4.05 -3.54
N PHE A 136 -11.11 -4.33 -2.23
CA PHE A 136 -11.38 -3.35 -1.18
C PHE A 136 -10.53 -2.08 -1.35
N VAL A 137 -9.24 -2.22 -1.60
CA VAL A 137 -8.34 -1.09 -1.86
C VAL A 137 -8.78 -0.27 -3.08
N ALA A 138 -9.12 -0.95 -4.18
CA ALA A 138 -9.52 -0.28 -5.42
C ALA A 138 -10.87 0.43 -5.31
N GLU A 139 -11.84 -0.19 -4.66
CA GLU A 139 -13.20 0.34 -4.46
C GLU A 139 -13.28 1.41 -3.36
N ASN A 140 -12.20 1.65 -2.62
CA ASN A 140 -12.14 2.74 -1.65
C ASN A 140 -10.97 3.71 -1.95
N ASP A 141 -10.28 3.49 -3.09
CA ASP A 141 -9.14 4.27 -3.57
C ASP A 141 -8.11 4.60 -2.47
N LEU A 142 -7.76 3.57 -1.69
CA LEU A 142 -6.88 3.71 -0.53
C LEU A 142 -5.44 4.04 -0.97
N ALA A 143 -4.83 5.04 -0.33
CA ALA A 143 -3.42 5.36 -0.44
C ALA A 143 -2.63 4.41 0.46
N LEU A 144 -2.01 3.39 -0.14
CA LEU A 144 -1.21 2.44 0.62
C LEU A 144 0.25 2.88 0.76
N THR A 145 0.86 2.53 1.88
CA THR A 145 2.31 2.33 1.94
C THR A 145 2.63 0.84 1.88
N HIS A 146 3.83 0.47 1.44
CA HIS A 146 4.41 -0.83 1.81
C HIS A 146 5.54 -0.68 2.81
N THR A 147 5.85 -1.75 3.52
CA THR A 147 7.09 -1.85 4.28
C THR A 147 7.70 -3.23 4.17
N ILE A 148 8.90 -3.26 3.60
CA ILE A 148 9.61 -4.49 3.25
C ILE A 148 10.97 -4.58 3.96
N VAL A 149 11.48 -3.46 4.47
CA VAL A 149 12.79 -3.38 5.13
C VAL A 149 12.65 -3.76 6.60
N HIS A 150 13.41 -4.76 7.03
CA HIS A 150 13.47 -5.19 8.43
C HIS A 150 14.21 -4.17 9.30
N ALA A 151 13.88 -4.14 10.59
CA ALA A 151 14.69 -3.43 11.57
C ALA A 151 16.15 -3.91 11.55
N ASN A 152 17.09 -2.99 11.79
CA ASN A 152 18.48 -3.37 11.93
C ASN A 152 18.66 -4.16 13.22
N ILE A 153 19.24 -5.34 13.08
CA ILE A 153 19.56 -6.27 14.17
C ILE A 153 21.08 -6.38 14.36
N ASP A 154 21.51 -6.86 15.52
CA ASP A 154 22.91 -7.23 15.75
C ASP A 154 23.24 -8.51 14.97
N LYS A 155 24.04 -8.35 13.91
CA LYS A 155 24.44 -9.44 13.01
C LYS A 155 25.52 -10.35 13.60
N SER A 156 26.05 -10.05 14.80
CA SER A 156 27.05 -10.88 15.48
C SER A 156 26.45 -12.05 16.26
N ILE A 157 25.14 -12.03 16.50
CA ILE A 157 24.35 -13.07 17.18
C ILE A 157 23.22 -13.57 16.26
N GLY A 158 22.45 -14.59 16.69
CA GLY A 158 21.32 -15.09 15.92
C GLY A 158 20.21 -14.04 15.71
N GLU A 159 19.44 -14.19 14.64
CA GLU A 159 18.38 -13.22 14.24
C GLU A 159 17.26 -13.05 15.29
N LEU A 160 17.13 -14.02 16.19
CA LEU A 160 16.16 -14.03 17.29
C LEU A 160 16.83 -14.15 18.66
N ASP A 161 18.14 -13.94 18.76
CA ASP A 161 18.87 -13.96 20.03
C ASP A 161 18.82 -12.58 20.72
N GLY A 162 18.64 -12.57 22.04
CA GLY A 162 18.67 -11.34 22.84
C GLY A 162 17.69 -10.27 22.34
N ALA A 163 18.17 -9.04 22.14
CA ALA A 163 17.36 -7.92 21.68
C ALA A 163 16.88 -8.06 20.22
N ASN A 164 17.48 -8.96 19.42
CA ASN A 164 17.05 -9.16 18.04
C ASN A 164 15.62 -9.72 17.96
N ALA A 165 15.20 -10.52 18.93
CA ALA A 165 13.83 -11.07 19.00
C ALA A 165 12.76 -9.97 19.09
N ASP A 166 13.05 -8.85 19.75
CA ASP A 166 12.10 -7.73 19.88
C ASP A 166 12.05 -6.84 18.63
N LEU A 167 13.11 -6.85 17.81
CA LEU A 167 13.24 -5.99 16.63
C LEU A 167 12.75 -6.68 15.36
N THR A 168 13.01 -7.97 15.21
CA THR A 168 12.61 -8.75 14.03
C THR A 168 11.10 -8.97 14.02
N LEU A 169 10.41 -8.49 12.99
CA LEU A 169 8.99 -8.78 12.79
C LEU A 169 8.77 -10.29 12.62
N GLN A 170 8.02 -10.90 13.52
CA GLN A 170 7.73 -12.33 13.55
C GLN A 170 6.29 -12.62 14.01
N VAL A 171 5.79 -13.80 13.67
CA VAL A 171 4.54 -14.33 14.23
C VAL A 171 4.84 -14.85 15.65
N VAL A 172 4.21 -14.26 16.65
CA VAL A 172 4.37 -14.66 18.06
C VAL A 172 3.20 -15.49 18.58
N ASP A 173 2.07 -15.49 17.88
CA ASP A 173 0.92 -16.33 18.20
C ASP A 173 0.05 -16.59 16.96
N ARG A 174 -0.67 -17.72 16.97
CA ARG A 174 -1.63 -18.10 15.93
C ARG A 174 -2.91 -18.59 16.60
N THR A 175 -4.01 -17.91 16.31
CA THR A 175 -5.34 -18.22 16.85
C THR A 175 -6.29 -18.59 15.72
N ASP A 176 -7.50 -19.03 16.07
CA ASP A 176 -8.55 -19.31 15.08
C ASP A 176 -9.02 -18.02 14.36
N GLU A 177 -8.77 -16.84 14.94
CA GLU A 177 -9.13 -15.53 14.38
C GLU A 177 -8.03 -14.96 13.46
N GLY A 178 -6.77 -15.35 13.65
CA GLY A 178 -5.66 -14.81 12.86
C GLY A 178 -4.28 -15.07 13.44
N ILE A 179 -3.34 -14.17 13.12
CA ILE A 179 -1.97 -14.20 13.63
C ILE A 179 -1.68 -12.96 14.45
N VAL A 180 -0.89 -13.11 15.51
CA VAL A 180 -0.34 -11.98 16.26
C VAL A 180 1.11 -11.82 15.83
N VAL A 181 1.47 -10.61 15.41
CA VAL A 181 2.84 -10.27 14.99
C VAL A 181 3.46 -9.27 15.95
N ARG A 182 4.77 -9.39 16.18
CA ARG A 182 5.55 -8.45 16.99
C ARG A 182 6.89 -8.18 16.33
N GLY A 183 7.34 -6.94 16.41
CA GLY A 183 8.63 -6.47 15.92
C GLY A 183 8.48 -5.15 15.17
N ALA A 184 9.52 -4.78 14.42
CA ALA A 184 9.57 -3.51 13.72
C ALA A 184 9.95 -3.67 12.24
N LYS A 185 9.43 -2.74 11.44
CA LYS A 185 9.83 -2.53 10.06
C LYS A 185 10.31 -1.09 9.90
N LEU A 186 11.25 -0.89 9.01
CA LEU A 186 11.82 0.43 8.72
C LEU A 186 11.38 0.90 7.33
N LEU A 187 11.55 2.20 7.10
CA LEU A 187 11.39 2.82 5.78
C LEU A 187 10.03 2.58 5.12
N ALA A 188 8.95 2.95 5.80
CA ALA A 188 7.61 3.05 5.22
C ALA A 188 7.38 4.48 4.71
N THR A 189 7.73 4.75 3.45
CA THR A 189 7.44 6.08 2.85
C THR A 189 5.93 6.24 2.69
N LEU A 190 5.39 7.38 3.13
CA LEU A 190 3.97 7.62 3.38
C LEU A 190 3.39 7.00 4.66
N GLY A 191 4.13 6.22 5.46
CA GLY A 191 3.58 5.53 6.64
C GLY A 191 2.61 6.36 7.49
N PRO A 192 2.98 7.59 7.91
CA PRO A 192 2.08 8.44 8.69
C PRO A 192 0.81 8.92 7.96
N ILE A 193 0.81 8.96 6.62
CA ILE A 193 -0.24 9.56 5.78
C ILE A 193 -0.85 8.58 4.75
N ALA A 194 -0.60 7.29 4.91
CA ALA A 194 -1.26 6.21 4.19
C ALA A 194 -2.54 5.80 4.92
N ASP A 195 -3.51 5.24 4.21
CA ASP A 195 -4.69 4.62 4.81
C ASP A 195 -4.34 3.25 5.44
N GLU A 196 -3.46 2.50 4.78
CA GLU A 196 -3.15 1.10 5.13
C GLU A 196 -1.68 0.76 4.87
N CYS A 197 -1.14 -0.20 5.64
CA CYS A 197 0.24 -0.70 5.51
C CYS A 197 0.26 -2.09 4.85
N TYR A 198 0.67 -2.17 3.59
CA TYR A 198 0.83 -3.45 2.90
C TYR A 198 2.19 -4.10 3.22
N VAL A 199 2.18 -5.03 4.18
CA VAL A 199 3.38 -5.73 4.66
C VAL A 199 3.60 -7.03 3.88
N TYR A 200 4.75 -7.15 3.21
CA TYR A 200 5.16 -8.36 2.51
C TYR A 200 6.69 -8.47 2.47
N PRO A 201 7.26 -9.67 2.22
CA PRO A 201 8.71 -9.81 2.20
C PRO A 201 9.32 -9.23 0.91
N ALA A 202 10.48 -8.56 1.03
CA ALA A 202 11.22 -8.03 -0.13
C ALA A 202 11.80 -9.14 -1.03
N THR A 203 12.10 -10.28 -0.42
CA THR A 203 12.73 -11.45 -1.04
C THR A 203 12.04 -12.71 -0.55
N PRO A 204 12.07 -13.81 -1.30
CA PRO A 204 11.54 -15.09 -0.82
C PRO A 204 12.08 -15.44 0.56
N ILE A 205 11.18 -15.79 1.48
CA ILE A 205 11.52 -16.27 2.82
C ILE A 205 12.04 -17.71 2.69
N ARG A 206 13.11 -18.04 3.40
CA ARG A 206 13.67 -19.40 3.39
C ARG A 206 12.76 -20.34 4.17
N PRO A 207 12.64 -21.62 3.77
CA PRO A 207 11.90 -22.61 4.56
C PRO A 207 12.38 -22.67 6.01
N GLY A 208 11.44 -22.74 6.96
CA GLY A 208 11.73 -22.74 8.41
C GLY A 208 11.84 -21.36 9.07
N TYR A 209 11.65 -20.29 8.31
CA TYR A 209 11.56 -18.90 8.80
C TYR A 209 10.17 -18.29 8.50
N GLU A 210 9.15 -19.13 8.29
CA GLU A 210 7.76 -18.76 7.96
C GLU A 210 6.90 -18.34 9.17
#